data_AF-A0A940T2R8-F1
#
_entry.id   AF-A0A940T2R8-F1
#
_cell.length_a   1.000
_cell.length_b   1.000
_cell.length_c   1.000
_cell.angle_alpha   90.00
_cell.angle_beta   90.00
_cell.angle_gamma   90.00
#
_symmetry.space_group_name_H-M   'P 1'
#
loop_
_entity.id
_entity.type
_entity.pdbx_description
1 polymer ?
#
loop_
_entity_poly.entity_id
_entity_poly.type
_entity_poly.pdbx_seq_one_letter_code
_entity_poly.pdbx_strand_id
1 'polypeptide(L)'
;MARKPPLPAYLSPDQVIALQDALLSNADRLLRGALTMLDHADLSLARSLAILGMEESGKAIALHERRVGIQYAPEGEAFVDQCLLDLWAQHTLKLETVHSFLVQEQYWFGVEPADPEENEQILGTIDAWKRDHNTLKQRGFYIDVNPEGDPVTPEEVADAEAVRAVIGHVHQIGWQLRLGEHIEGKSQRERAEDIPPSSEEEIEEMRHAFRSVDPVIRDGIIESMRRGETGEPIRNASYAFRAPSSPFENVGRPGYEAQDRELRALWEEGNSAQEDVSNSNE
;
A
#
# COMPACT_ATOMS: atom_id res chain seq x y z
N MET A 1 14.53 14.90 30.95
CA MET A 1 13.79 13.62 30.92
C MET A 1 14.09 12.97 29.57
N ALA A 2 14.57 11.72 29.54
CA ALA A 2 14.80 11.01 28.28
C ALA A 2 13.46 10.86 27.55
N ARG A 3 13.36 11.33 26.30
CA ARG A 3 12.19 11.08 25.46
C ARG A 3 12.05 9.57 25.32
N LYS A 4 10.89 9.02 25.67
CA LYS A 4 10.56 7.63 25.34
C LYS A 4 10.73 7.45 23.83
N PRO A 5 11.36 6.37 23.36
CA PRO A 5 11.42 6.08 21.95
C PRO A 5 9.98 5.98 21.40
N PRO A 6 9.75 6.46 20.17
CA PRO A 6 8.41 6.57 19.60
C PRO A 6 7.78 5.21 19.28
N LEU A 7 8.60 4.15 19.16
CA LEU A 7 8.20 2.76 19.07
C LEU A 7 8.87 1.93 20.18
N PRO A 8 8.21 0.85 20.68
CA PRO A 8 8.89 -0.12 21.53
C PRO A 8 9.97 -0.87 20.75
N ALA A 9 11.01 -1.33 21.43
CA ALA A 9 12.11 -2.09 20.81
C ALA A 9 11.68 -3.45 20.26
N TYR A 10 10.52 -3.96 20.68
CA TYR A 10 9.95 -5.22 20.22
C TYR A 10 8.45 -5.03 19.94
N LEU A 11 8.02 -5.54 18.79
CA LEU A 11 6.63 -5.72 18.42
C LEU A 11 6.45 -7.18 18.02
N SER A 12 5.49 -7.86 18.65
CA SER A 12 5.06 -9.18 18.19
C SER A 12 4.32 -9.08 16.85
N PRO A 13 4.22 -10.16 16.07
CA PRO A 13 3.51 -10.13 14.78
C PRO A 13 2.08 -9.60 14.87
N ASP A 14 1.31 -10.04 15.88
CA ASP A 14 -0.06 -9.57 16.07
C ASP A 14 -0.11 -8.06 16.39
N GLN A 15 0.89 -7.54 17.09
CA GLN A 15 1.00 -6.10 17.36
C GLN A 15 1.39 -5.31 16.12
N VAL A 16 2.21 -5.88 15.22
CA VAL A 16 2.54 -5.25 13.93
C VAL A 16 1.28 -5.12 13.08
N ILE A 17 0.49 -6.20 12.96
CA ILE A 17 -0.78 -6.20 12.21
C ILE A 17 -1.75 -5.19 12.83
N ALA A 18 -1.98 -5.26 14.15
CA ALA A 18 -2.89 -4.34 14.82
C ALA A 18 -2.45 -2.87 14.71
N LEU A 19 -1.14 -2.60 14.72
CA LEU A 19 -0.60 -1.26 14.51
C LEU A 19 -0.85 -0.78 13.08
N GLN A 20 -0.58 -1.62 12.08
CA GLN A 20 -0.83 -1.30 10.67
C GLN A 20 -2.31 -1.03 10.41
N ASP A 21 -3.21 -1.87 10.94
CA ASP A 21 -4.66 -1.71 10.84
C ASP A 21 -5.13 -0.39 11.48
N ALA A 22 -4.61 -0.07 12.67
CA ALA A 22 -4.92 1.17 13.37
C ALA A 22 -4.43 2.41 12.61
N LEU A 23 -3.23 2.35 12.01
CA LEU A 23 -2.69 3.43 11.19
C LEU A 23 -3.55 3.67 9.95
N LEU A 24 -3.95 2.62 9.24
CA LEU A 24 -4.81 2.71 8.06
C LEU A 24 -6.21 3.24 8.40
N SER A 25 -6.82 2.74 9.47
CA SER A 25 -8.13 3.23 9.95
C SER A 25 -8.04 4.71 10.36
N ASN A 26 -6.94 5.11 11.01
CA ASN A 26 -6.72 6.49 11.40
C ASN A 26 -6.50 7.40 10.19
N ALA A 27 -5.71 6.97 9.20
CA ALA A 27 -5.52 7.67 7.94
C ALA A 27 -6.86 7.87 7.22
N ASP A 28 -7.69 6.83 7.11
CA ASP A 28 -9.02 6.90 6.50
C ASP A 28 -9.90 7.96 7.17
N ARG A 29 -9.97 7.92 8.50
CA ARG A 29 -10.76 8.87 9.29
C ARG A 29 -10.28 10.30 9.07
N LEU A 30 -8.97 10.54 9.00
CA LEU A 30 -8.39 11.86 8.76
C LEU A 30 -8.73 12.37 7.35
N LEU A 31 -8.62 11.52 6.33
CA LEU A 31 -8.92 11.88 4.94
C LEU A 31 -10.41 12.15 4.71
N ARG A 32 -11.31 11.35 5.32
CA ARG A 32 -12.76 11.65 5.31
C ARG A 32 -13.07 12.96 6.03
N GLY A 33 -12.39 13.21 7.15
CA GLY A 33 -12.46 14.49 7.84
C GLY A 33 -12.05 15.64 6.92
N ALA A 34 -10.96 15.47 6.18
CA ALA A 34 -10.48 16.44 5.22
C ALA A 34 -11.53 16.74 4.12
N LEU A 35 -12.16 15.72 3.55
CA LEU A 35 -13.26 15.89 2.57
C LEU A 35 -14.44 16.66 3.16
N THR A 36 -14.84 16.31 4.39
CA THR A 36 -15.94 17.01 5.07
C THR A 36 -15.63 18.50 5.26
N MET A 37 -14.37 18.84 5.56
CA MET A 37 -13.96 20.24 5.70
C MET A 37 -13.92 20.97 4.35
N LEU A 38 -13.53 20.29 3.26
CA LEU A 38 -13.63 20.84 1.90
C LEU A 38 -15.09 21.15 1.52
N ASP A 39 -16.02 20.28 1.86
CA ASP A 39 -17.46 20.47 1.59
C ASP A 39 -18.03 21.67 2.36
N HIS A 40 -17.42 22.01 3.50
CA HIS A 40 -17.71 23.20 4.28
C HIS A 40 -16.87 24.43 3.90
N ALA A 41 -16.08 24.35 2.81
CA ALA A 41 -15.16 25.38 2.36
C ALA A 41 -14.06 25.78 3.37
N ASP A 42 -13.78 24.95 4.38
CA ASP A 42 -12.61 25.11 5.26
C ASP A 42 -11.40 24.40 4.65
N LEU A 43 -10.80 25.05 3.66
CA LEU A 43 -9.69 24.52 2.89
C LEU A 43 -8.44 24.30 3.76
N SER A 44 -8.23 25.17 4.75
CA SER A 44 -7.07 25.13 5.62
C SER A 44 -7.07 23.91 6.53
N LEU A 45 -8.20 23.64 7.18
CA LEU A 45 -8.35 22.49 8.05
C LEU A 45 -8.40 21.19 7.24
N ALA A 46 -9.06 21.22 6.08
CA ALA A 46 -9.06 20.09 5.15
C ALA A 46 -7.64 19.65 4.79
N ARG A 47 -6.82 20.58 4.34
CA ARG A 47 -5.42 20.35 3.96
C ARG A 47 -4.60 19.80 5.12
N SER A 48 -4.75 20.40 6.29
CA SER A 48 -4.10 19.96 7.52
C SER A 48 -4.44 18.50 7.88
N LEU A 49 -5.71 18.13 7.78
CA LEU A 49 -6.17 16.75 8.01
C LEU A 49 -5.63 15.80 6.94
N ALA A 50 -5.58 16.21 5.68
CA ALA A 50 -5.01 15.41 4.60
C ALA A 50 -3.51 15.10 4.83
N ILE A 51 -2.74 16.09 5.29
CA ILE A 51 -1.32 15.91 5.64
C ILE A 51 -1.14 14.91 6.78
N LEU A 52 -1.96 14.99 7.82
CA LEU A 52 -1.93 14.02 8.90
C LEU A 52 -2.33 12.62 8.40
N GLY A 53 -3.32 12.52 7.52
CA GLY A 53 -3.68 11.27 6.86
C GLY A 53 -2.50 10.65 6.12
N MET A 54 -1.76 11.46 5.35
CA MET A 54 -0.53 11.02 4.68
C MET A 54 0.55 10.55 5.65
N GLU A 55 0.78 11.27 6.77
CA GLU A 55 1.77 10.84 7.76
C GLU A 55 1.44 9.48 8.38
N GLU A 56 0.15 9.17 8.58
CA GLU A 56 -0.31 7.88 9.07
C GLU A 56 -0.19 6.79 8.00
N SER A 57 -0.54 7.10 6.74
CA SER A 57 -0.33 6.21 5.60
C SER A 57 1.16 5.87 5.40
N GLY A 58 2.06 6.83 5.52
CA GLY A 58 3.51 6.61 5.40
C GLY A 58 4.05 5.64 6.44
N LYS A 59 3.52 5.67 7.67
CA LYS A 59 3.86 4.67 8.70
C LYS A 59 3.32 3.28 8.35
N ALA A 60 2.10 3.20 7.80
CA ALA A 60 1.50 1.94 7.40
C ALA A 60 2.29 1.29 6.25
N ILE A 61 2.70 2.09 5.26
CA ILE A 61 3.56 1.65 4.16
C ILE A 61 4.89 1.10 4.70
N ALA A 62 5.56 1.85 5.58
CA ALA A 62 6.83 1.40 6.14
C ALA A 62 6.74 0.08 6.93
N LEU A 63 5.63 -0.14 7.67
CA LEU A 63 5.39 -1.43 8.31
C LEU A 63 5.18 -2.55 7.29
N HIS A 64 4.42 -2.28 6.22
CA HIS A 64 4.21 -3.23 5.15
C HIS A 64 5.53 -3.61 4.48
N GLU A 65 6.33 -2.63 4.06
CA GLU A 65 7.66 -2.84 3.47
C GLU A 65 8.57 -3.63 4.41
N ARG A 66 8.56 -3.32 5.72
CA ARG A 66 9.34 -4.09 6.69
C ARG A 66 8.85 -5.54 6.82
N ARG A 67 7.54 -5.80 6.75
CA ARG A 67 6.98 -7.17 6.73
C ARG A 67 7.39 -7.93 5.47
N VAL A 68 7.43 -7.25 4.31
CA VAL A 68 7.97 -7.84 3.07
C VAL A 68 9.47 -8.11 3.24
N GLY A 69 10.24 -7.18 3.79
CA GLY A 69 11.70 -7.29 3.89
C GLY A 69 12.19 -8.31 4.92
N ILE A 70 11.49 -8.47 6.05
CA ILE A 70 11.96 -9.30 7.17
C ILE A 70 12.04 -10.80 6.83
N GLN A 71 11.34 -11.25 5.79
CA GLN A 71 11.46 -12.64 5.31
C GLN A 71 12.83 -12.94 4.67
N TYR A 72 13.53 -11.91 4.20
CA TYR A 72 14.86 -12.03 3.60
C TYR A 72 15.98 -11.76 4.61
N ALA A 73 15.63 -11.18 5.76
CA ALA A 73 16.54 -10.95 6.87
C ALA A 73 16.98 -12.28 7.53
N PRO A 74 18.11 -12.28 8.26
CA PRO A 74 18.44 -13.35 9.20
C PRO A 74 17.28 -13.75 10.11
N GLU A 75 17.19 -15.05 10.42
CA GLU A 75 16.19 -15.58 11.35
C GLU A 75 16.38 -14.95 12.75
N GLY A 76 15.28 -14.49 13.35
CA GLY A 76 15.27 -13.84 14.66
C GLY A 76 15.67 -12.36 14.63
N GLU A 77 15.80 -11.75 13.45
CA GLU A 77 16.02 -10.31 13.35
C GLU A 77 14.86 -9.52 13.98
N ALA A 78 15.19 -8.43 14.67
CA ALA A 78 14.17 -7.58 15.29
C ALA A 78 13.31 -6.91 14.21
N PHE A 79 11.99 -6.94 14.39
CA PHE A 79 11.08 -6.29 13.46
C PHE A 79 11.29 -4.78 13.42
N VAL A 80 11.40 -4.15 14.60
CA VAL A 80 11.68 -2.71 14.73
C VAL A 80 13.17 -2.46 14.53
N ASP A 81 13.53 -1.96 13.35
CA ASP A 81 14.88 -1.58 12.99
C ASP A 81 15.10 -0.06 13.10
N GLN A 82 16.32 0.40 12.77
CA GLN A 82 16.65 1.83 12.83
C GLN A 82 15.85 2.63 11.78
N CYS A 83 15.54 2.05 10.63
CA CYS A 83 14.77 2.72 9.57
C CYS A 83 13.36 3.07 10.07
N LEU A 84 12.67 2.12 10.71
CA LEU A 84 11.37 2.38 11.32
C LEU A 84 11.45 3.41 12.45
N LEU A 85 12.49 3.36 13.29
CA LEU A 85 12.66 4.36 14.35
C LEU A 85 12.85 5.77 13.80
N ASP A 86 13.66 5.92 12.75
CA ASP A 86 13.91 7.20 12.09
C ASP A 86 12.65 7.73 11.41
N LEU A 87 11.91 6.87 10.70
CA LEU A 87 10.64 7.21 10.07
C LEU A 87 9.60 7.67 11.10
N TRP A 88 9.52 7.01 12.26
CA TRP A 88 8.62 7.45 13.33
C TRP A 88 9.01 8.82 13.87
N ALA A 89 10.31 9.10 14.01
CA ALA A 89 10.81 10.36 14.54
C ALA A 89 10.69 11.55 13.56
N GLN A 90 10.77 11.30 12.25
CA GLN A 90 10.90 12.36 11.24
C GLN A 90 9.63 12.46 10.39
N HIS A 91 8.98 13.63 10.37
CA HIS A 91 7.77 13.82 9.56
C HIS A 91 8.07 13.74 8.06
N THR A 92 9.21 14.29 7.63
CA THR A 92 9.61 14.33 6.22
C THR A 92 9.74 12.93 5.65
N LEU A 93 10.37 12.00 6.38
CA LEU A 93 10.49 10.60 5.95
C LEU A 93 9.13 9.92 5.72
N LYS A 94 8.10 10.25 6.50
CA LYS A 94 6.75 9.68 6.29
C LYS A 94 6.14 10.13 4.96
N LEU A 95 6.29 11.42 4.64
CA LEU A 95 5.81 11.98 3.38
C LEU A 95 6.62 11.48 2.19
N GLU A 96 7.92 11.25 2.38
CA GLU A 96 8.78 10.60 1.39
C GLU A 96 8.33 9.20 1.07
N THR A 97 8.06 8.40 2.11
CA THR A 97 7.55 7.05 1.96
C THR A 97 6.23 7.05 1.19
N VAL A 98 5.30 7.96 1.49
CA VAL A 98 4.05 8.08 0.70
C VAL A 98 4.33 8.46 -0.75
N HIS A 99 5.18 9.46 -0.99
CA HIS A 99 5.49 9.91 -2.35
C HIS A 99 6.15 8.79 -3.17
N SER A 100 7.18 8.15 -2.61
CA SER A 100 7.88 7.03 -3.26
C SER A 100 6.94 5.87 -3.52
N PHE A 101 6.07 5.53 -2.57
CA PHE A 101 5.03 4.51 -2.75
C PHE A 101 4.14 4.86 -3.93
N LEU A 102 3.52 6.04 -3.95
CA LEU A 102 2.62 6.44 -5.04
C LEU A 102 3.30 6.51 -6.41
N VAL A 103 4.58 6.89 -6.47
CA VAL A 103 5.34 6.93 -7.73
C VAL A 103 5.70 5.52 -8.21
N GLN A 104 6.15 4.63 -7.30
CA GLN A 104 6.74 3.33 -7.64
C GLN A 104 5.73 2.17 -7.54
N GLU A 105 4.47 2.43 -7.17
CA GLU A 105 3.53 1.39 -6.77
C GLU A 105 3.33 0.33 -7.87
N GLN A 106 3.78 -0.89 -7.58
CA GLN A 106 3.74 -2.00 -8.53
C GLN A 106 2.33 -2.58 -8.67
N TYR A 107 1.47 -2.37 -7.66
CA TYR A 107 0.11 -2.88 -7.60
C TYR A 107 -0.93 -1.79 -7.91
N TRP A 108 -0.59 -0.90 -8.85
CA TRP A 108 -1.49 0.13 -9.37
C TRP A 108 -2.72 -0.49 -10.03
N PHE A 109 -3.89 0.05 -9.70
CA PHE A 109 -5.20 -0.45 -10.16
C PHE A 109 -5.85 0.47 -11.20
N GLY A 110 -5.04 1.28 -11.90
CA GLY A 110 -5.43 1.75 -13.22
C GLY A 110 -5.62 0.56 -14.17
N VAL A 111 -6.37 0.75 -15.25
CA VAL A 111 -6.50 -0.26 -16.33
C VAL A 111 -5.15 -0.54 -17.00
N GLU A 112 -4.15 0.30 -16.71
CA GLU A 112 -2.79 0.28 -17.22
C GLU A 112 -1.78 0.18 -16.05
N PRO A 113 -0.58 -0.37 -16.29
CA PRO A 113 0.51 -0.38 -15.32
C PRO A 113 0.78 1.02 -14.75
N ALA A 114 1.33 1.11 -13.54
CA ALA A 114 1.83 2.39 -13.03
C ALA A 114 2.80 3.00 -14.05
N ASP A 115 2.61 4.28 -14.36
CA ASP A 115 3.59 5.11 -15.06
C ASP A 115 4.26 6.01 -14.01
N PRO A 116 5.48 5.65 -13.54
CA PRO A 116 6.19 6.45 -12.55
C PRO A 116 6.50 7.86 -13.03
N GLU A 117 6.70 8.07 -14.34
CA GLU A 117 6.99 9.38 -14.90
C GLU A 117 5.74 10.26 -14.91
N GLU A 118 4.58 9.71 -15.24
CA GLU A 118 3.29 10.40 -15.14
C GLU A 118 2.93 10.69 -13.66
N ASN A 119 3.10 9.71 -12.78
CA ASN A 119 2.86 9.86 -11.35
C ASN A 119 3.78 10.94 -10.74
N GLU A 120 5.07 10.96 -11.10
CA GLU A 120 6.00 12.00 -10.66
C GLU A 120 5.64 13.37 -11.24
N GLN A 121 5.08 13.46 -12.45
CA GLN A 121 4.60 14.73 -13.01
C GLN A 121 3.38 15.28 -12.26
N ILE A 122 2.43 14.41 -11.88
CA ILE A 122 1.22 14.79 -11.14
C ILE A 122 1.55 15.16 -9.70
N LEU A 123 2.43 14.39 -9.05
CA LEU A 123 2.84 14.62 -7.67
C LEU A 123 3.93 15.70 -7.58
N GLY A 124 4.66 15.99 -8.64
CA GLY A 124 5.86 16.83 -8.62
C GLY A 124 7.05 16.16 -7.92
N THR A 125 8.20 16.85 -7.92
CA THR A 125 9.44 16.32 -7.32
C THR A 125 9.30 16.15 -5.81
N ILE A 126 9.94 15.13 -5.25
CA ILE A 126 9.88 14.82 -3.81
C ILE A 126 10.34 16.00 -2.93
N ASP A 127 11.29 16.82 -3.40
CA ASP A 127 11.79 17.99 -2.65
C ASP A 127 10.84 19.19 -2.71
N ALA A 128 10.16 19.41 -3.85
CA ALA A 128 9.06 20.37 -3.91
C ALA A 128 7.91 19.89 -3.04
N TRP A 129 7.54 18.61 -3.16
CA TRP A 129 6.51 17.96 -2.36
C TRP A 129 6.75 18.10 -0.85
N LYS A 130 7.96 17.82 -0.36
CA LYS A 130 8.32 18.01 1.06
C LYS A 130 8.20 19.46 1.51
N ARG A 131 8.79 20.38 0.74
CA ARG A 131 8.85 21.79 1.09
C ARG A 131 7.45 22.37 1.12
N ASP A 132 6.65 22.03 0.12
CA ASP A 132 5.27 22.46 -0.01
C ASP A 132 4.46 21.86 1.14
N HIS A 133 4.48 20.55 1.39
CA HIS A 133 3.69 19.96 2.48
C HIS A 133 4.09 20.43 3.88
N ASN A 134 5.37 20.66 4.16
CA ASN A 134 5.79 21.22 5.46
C ASN A 134 5.32 22.67 5.63
N THR A 135 5.45 23.48 4.57
CA THR A 135 4.96 24.87 4.54
C THR A 135 3.43 24.91 4.63
N LEU A 136 2.75 24.00 3.95
CA LEU A 136 1.29 23.84 3.92
C LEU A 136 0.73 23.39 5.27
N LYS A 137 1.43 22.48 5.97
CA LYS A 137 1.07 22.07 7.35
C LYS A 137 1.15 23.25 8.30
N GLN A 138 2.20 24.07 8.21
CA GLN A 138 2.33 25.26 9.05
C GLN A 138 1.25 26.29 8.70
N ARG A 139 1.02 26.56 7.41
CA ARG A 139 0.02 27.51 6.95
C ARG A 139 -1.42 27.08 7.21
N GLY A 140 -1.73 25.80 7.39
CA GLY A 140 -3.07 25.32 7.73
C GLY A 140 -3.45 25.46 9.21
N PHE A 141 -2.49 25.77 10.10
CA PHE A 141 -2.70 25.85 11.55
C PHE A 141 -2.19 27.17 12.17
N TYR A 142 -1.31 27.89 11.48
CA TYR A 142 -0.63 29.07 12.01
C TYR A 142 -0.77 30.26 11.05
N ILE A 143 -0.85 31.46 11.63
CA ILE A 143 -0.75 32.73 10.90
C ILE A 143 0.73 32.98 10.62
N ASP A 144 1.08 33.21 9.36
CA ASP A 144 2.44 33.54 8.92
C ASP A 144 2.55 35.04 8.60
N VAL A 145 3.75 35.51 8.27
CA VAL A 145 4.00 36.90 7.85
C VAL A 145 4.73 36.89 6.52
N ASN A 146 4.20 37.60 5.52
CA ASN A 146 4.86 37.72 4.21
C ASN A 146 6.15 38.58 4.29
N PRO A 147 6.98 38.61 3.22
CA PRO A 147 8.18 39.44 3.19
C PRO A 147 7.93 40.94 3.43
N GLU A 148 6.72 41.41 3.14
CA GLU A 148 6.26 42.79 3.33
C GLU A 148 5.80 43.09 4.77
N GLY A 149 5.66 42.07 5.62
CA GLY A 149 5.26 42.21 7.01
C GLY A 149 3.75 42.01 7.29
N ASP A 150 2.96 41.69 6.27
CA ASP A 150 1.52 41.45 6.41
C ASP A 150 1.22 40.02 6.87
N PRO A 151 0.20 39.82 7.74
CA PRO A 151 -0.23 38.50 8.12
C PRO A 151 -0.79 37.75 6.91
N VAL A 152 -0.32 36.52 6.69
CA VAL A 152 -0.88 35.60 5.69
C VAL A 152 -1.77 34.61 6.42
N THR A 153 -3.04 34.59 6.03
CA THR A 153 -4.01 33.67 6.61
C THR A 153 -4.05 32.33 5.85
N PRO A 154 -4.39 31.23 6.53
CA PRO A 154 -4.49 29.90 5.90
C PRO A 154 -5.39 29.81 4.65
N GLU A 155 -6.39 30.68 4.57
CA GLU A 155 -7.44 30.68 3.54
C GLU A 155 -6.95 31.24 2.18
N GLU A 156 -5.95 32.11 2.18
CA GLU A 156 -5.53 32.88 1.00
C GLU A 156 -4.67 32.10 -0.01
N VAL A 157 -4.27 30.85 0.32
CA VAL A 157 -3.24 30.09 -0.42
C VAL A 157 -3.73 28.66 -0.78
N ALA A 158 -5.05 28.43 -0.82
CA ALA A 158 -5.58 27.08 -0.96
C ALA A 158 -6.35 26.82 -2.27
N ASP A 159 -5.83 25.89 -3.07
CA ASP A 159 -6.53 25.27 -4.19
C ASP A 159 -7.29 24.03 -3.71
N ALA A 160 -8.63 24.10 -3.75
CA ALA A 160 -9.51 23.03 -3.32
C ALA A 160 -9.44 21.78 -4.22
N GLU A 161 -9.18 21.97 -5.52
CA GLU A 161 -9.10 20.88 -6.49
C GLU A 161 -7.83 20.07 -6.28
N ALA A 162 -6.70 20.74 -6.08
CA ALA A 162 -5.44 20.08 -5.71
C ALA A 162 -5.56 19.26 -4.41
N VAL A 163 -6.24 19.79 -3.38
CA VAL A 163 -6.45 19.04 -2.12
C VAL A 163 -7.34 17.81 -2.34
N ARG A 164 -8.40 17.91 -3.16
CA ARG A 164 -9.22 16.74 -3.51
C ARG A 164 -8.43 15.68 -4.26
N ALA A 165 -7.60 16.07 -5.23
CA ALA A 165 -6.77 15.14 -6.00
C ALA A 165 -5.81 14.37 -5.08
N VAL A 166 -5.10 15.07 -4.20
CA VAL A 166 -4.20 14.44 -3.20
C VAL A 166 -4.97 13.49 -2.28
N ILE A 167 -6.13 13.90 -1.76
CA ILE A 167 -6.96 13.01 -0.92
C ILE A 167 -7.36 11.75 -1.70
N GLY A 168 -7.77 11.89 -2.96
CA GLY A 168 -8.14 10.78 -3.83
C GLY A 168 -7.02 9.74 -3.97
N HIS A 169 -5.80 10.18 -4.24
CA HIS A 169 -4.64 9.29 -4.35
C HIS A 169 -4.28 8.61 -3.02
N VAL A 170 -4.25 9.36 -1.92
CA VAL A 170 -3.84 8.81 -0.61
C VAL A 170 -4.87 7.79 -0.10
N HIS A 171 -6.13 8.00 -0.43
CA HIS A 171 -7.22 7.09 -0.05
C HIS A 171 -7.10 5.70 -0.69
N GLN A 172 -6.41 5.58 -1.83
CA GLN A 172 -6.14 4.30 -2.50
C GLN A 172 -5.05 3.47 -1.81
N ILE A 173 -4.15 4.11 -1.04
CA ILE A 173 -3.02 3.44 -0.38
C ILE A 173 -3.49 2.27 0.49
N GLY A 174 -4.56 2.45 1.26
CA GLY A 174 -5.07 1.39 2.14
C GLY A 174 -5.47 0.14 1.36
N TRP A 175 -6.13 0.29 0.22
CA TRP A 175 -6.50 -0.82 -0.66
C TRP A 175 -5.26 -1.45 -1.30
N GLN A 176 -4.37 -0.63 -1.86
CA GLN A 176 -3.14 -1.09 -2.53
C GLN A 176 -2.28 -1.93 -1.59
N LEU A 177 -2.13 -1.49 -0.34
CA LEU A 177 -1.42 -2.27 0.66
C LEU A 177 -2.09 -3.64 0.87
N ARG A 178 -3.42 -3.71 1.08
CA ARG A 178 -4.10 -5.00 1.28
C ARG A 178 -4.01 -5.94 0.09
N LEU A 179 -4.07 -5.40 -1.12
CA LEU A 179 -3.84 -6.17 -2.33
C LEU A 179 -2.41 -6.70 -2.38
N GLY A 180 -1.42 -5.85 -2.10
CA GLY A 180 -0.01 -6.25 -2.00
C GLY A 180 0.20 -7.34 -0.95
N GLU A 181 -0.44 -7.25 0.22
CA GLU A 181 -0.41 -8.30 1.24
C GLU A 181 -0.96 -9.64 0.72
N HIS A 182 -2.02 -9.60 -0.09
CA HIS A 182 -2.59 -10.81 -0.68
C HIS A 182 -1.66 -11.43 -1.73
N ILE A 183 -1.14 -10.61 -2.64
CA ILE A 183 -0.22 -11.06 -3.71
C ILE A 183 1.05 -11.63 -3.09
N GLU A 184 1.67 -10.89 -2.16
CA GLU A 184 2.89 -11.33 -1.50
C GLU A 184 2.64 -12.58 -0.63
N GLY A 185 1.53 -12.64 0.11
CA GLY A 185 1.17 -13.83 0.89
C GLY A 185 0.94 -15.07 0.03
N LYS A 186 0.37 -14.90 -1.18
CA LYS A 186 0.23 -15.98 -2.16
C LYS A 186 1.59 -16.42 -2.69
N SER A 187 2.44 -15.47 -3.11
CA SER A 187 3.81 -15.74 -3.58
C SER A 187 4.67 -16.44 -2.51
N GLN A 188 4.55 -16.03 -1.25
CA GLN A 188 5.21 -16.66 -0.11
C GLN A 188 4.79 -18.13 0.04
N ARG A 189 3.49 -18.40 -0.03
CA ARG A 189 2.97 -19.77 0.05
C ARG A 189 3.45 -20.63 -1.12
N GLU A 190 3.38 -20.10 -2.34
CA GLU A 190 3.83 -20.81 -3.55
C GLU A 190 5.32 -21.15 -3.50
N ARG A 191 6.17 -20.24 -3.00
CA ARG A 191 7.60 -20.51 -2.82
C ARG A 191 7.88 -21.53 -1.72
N ALA A 192 7.08 -21.54 -0.66
CA ALA A 192 7.27 -22.44 0.48
C ALA A 192 6.69 -23.84 0.27
N GLU A 193 5.87 -24.04 -0.77
CA GLU A 193 5.22 -25.30 -1.06
C GLU A 193 6.17 -26.24 -1.82
N ASP A 194 6.29 -27.48 -1.32
CA ASP A 194 7.00 -28.53 -2.05
C ASP A 194 6.20 -28.92 -3.29
N ILE A 195 6.86 -28.94 -4.45
CA ILE A 195 6.30 -29.48 -5.68
C ILE A 195 6.68 -30.97 -5.72
N PRO A 196 5.73 -31.90 -5.53
CA PRO A 196 6.04 -33.31 -5.56
C PRO A 196 6.51 -33.74 -6.97
N PRO A 197 7.35 -34.79 -7.06
CA PRO A 197 7.66 -35.42 -8.33
C PRO A 197 6.41 -35.73 -9.15
N SER A 198 6.42 -35.39 -10.44
CA SER A 198 5.38 -35.79 -11.38
C SER A 198 5.40 -37.31 -11.59
N SER A 199 4.24 -37.88 -11.89
CA SER A 199 4.12 -39.28 -12.29
C SER A 199 4.80 -39.54 -13.65
N GLU A 200 5.19 -40.79 -13.91
CA GLU A 200 5.80 -41.14 -15.21
C GLU A 200 4.82 -40.95 -16.39
N GLU A 201 3.51 -41.04 -16.14
CA GLU A 201 2.48 -40.75 -17.15
C GLU A 201 2.48 -39.25 -17.53
N GLU A 202 2.49 -38.35 -16.55
CA GLU A 202 2.59 -36.89 -16.77
C GLU A 202 3.93 -36.50 -17.44
N ILE A 203 5.02 -37.19 -17.08
CA ILE A 203 6.33 -36.98 -17.69
C ILE A 203 6.32 -37.37 -19.18
N GLU A 204 5.66 -38.49 -19.55
CA GLU A 204 5.55 -38.92 -20.94
C GLU A 204 4.64 -38.00 -21.76
N GLU A 205 3.54 -37.50 -21.17
CA GLU A 205 2.70 -36.48 -21.78
C GLU A 205 3.49 -35.19 -22.07
N MET A 206 4.31 -34.73 -21.12
CA MET A 206 5.17 -33.56 -21.31
C MET A 206 6.26 -33.81 -22.38
N ARG A 207 6.87 -35.00 -22.43
CA ARG A 207 7.80 -35.40 -23.51
C ARG A 207 7.14 -35.29 -24.87
N HIS A 208 5.89 -35.72 -24.98
CA HIS A 208 5.12 -35.63 -26.21
C HIS A 208 4.81 -34.17 -26.58
N ALA A 209 4.40 -33.35 -25.61
CA ALA A 209 4.09 -31.95 -25.81
C ALA A 209 5.31 -31.14 -26.28
N PHE A 210 6.50 -31.42 -25.74
CA PHE A 210 7.73 -30.67 -26.00
C PHE A 210 8.63 -31.30 -27.07
N ARG A 211 8.08 -32.10 -27.99
CA ARG A 211 8.85 -32.72 -29.08
C ARG A 211 9.60 -31.74 -29.97
N SER A 212 9.09 -30.52 -30.12
CA SER A 212 9.68 -29.44 -30.94
C SER A 212 10.58 -28.49 -30.14
N VAL A 213 10.67 -28.66 -28.82
CA VAL A 213 11.56 -27.86 -27.96
C VAL A 213 12.97 -28.43 -28.04
N ASP A 214 13.98 -27.57 -27.88
CA ASP A 214 15.37 -27.99 -27.80
C ASP A 214 15.56 -29.15 -26.79
N PRO A 215 16.23 -30.25 -27.17
CA PRO A 215 16.38 -31.42 -26.31
C PRO A 215 17.02 -31.11 -24.95
N VAL A 216 17.96 -30.16 -24.87
CA VAL A 216 18.64 -29.81 -23.62
C VAL A 216 17.67 -29.12 -22.66
N ILE A 217 16.86 -28.19 -23.17
CA ILE A 217 15.83 -27.49 -22.37
C ILE A 217 14.76 -28.49 -21.93
N ARG A 218 14.26 -29.31 -22.87
CA ARG A 218 13.25 -30.33 -22.60
C ARG A 218 13.70 -31.33 -21.53
N ASP A 219 14.90 -31.89 -21.68
CA ASP A 219 15.41 -32.89 -20.75
C ASP A 219 15.68 -32.28 -19.37
N GLY A 220 16.09 -31.00 -19.31
CA GLY A 220 16.18 -30.23 -18.07
C GLY A 220 14.83 -30.08 -17.35
N ILE A 221 13.77 -29.74 -18.07
CA ILE A 221 12.42 -29.62 -17.53
C ILE A 221 11.92 -30.98 -17.01
N ILE A 222 12.10 -32.05 -17.79
CA ILE A 222 11.67 -33.41 -17.39
C ILE A 222 12.41 -33.89 -16.15
N GLU A 223 13.71 -33.63 -16.06
CA GLU A 223 14.49 -34.03 -14.89
C GLU A 223 14.14 -33.18 -13.65
N SER A 224 13.64 -31.95 -13.85
CA SER A 224 13.02 -31.15 -12.79
C SER A 224 11.70 -31.79 -12.33
N MET A 225 10.80 -32.12 -13.26
CA MET A 225 9.52 -32.77 -12.96
C MET A 225 9.70 -34.09 -12.21
N ARG A 226 10.69 -34.90 -12.59
CA ARG A 226 10.98 -36.19 -11.93
C ARG A 226 11.50 -36.03 -10.50
N ARG A 227 12.26 -34.99 -10.21
CA ARG A 227 12.83 -34.76 -8.88
C ARG A 227 11.85 -34.02 -7.96
N GLY A 228 10.91 -33.27 -8.54
CA GLY A 228 10.15 -32.27 -7.79
C GLY A 228 11.06 -31.11 -7.37
N GLU A 229 10.48 -30.18 -6.63
CA GLU A 229 11.17 -29.03 -6.08
C GLU A 229 10.84 -28.90 -4.59
N THR A 230 11.85 -28.73 -3.76
CA THR A 230 11.65 -28.45 -2.33
C THR A 230 11.40 -26.97 -2.15
N GLY A 231 10.33 -26.62 -1.44
CA GLY A 231 9.97 -25.26 -1.15
C GLY A 231 11.05 -24.53 -0.34
N GLU A 232 11.09 -23.22 -0.50
CA GLU A 232 12.01 -22.35 0.22
C GLU A 232 11.50 -22.08 1.64
N PRO A 233 12.33 -22.24 2.69
CA PRO A 233 11.93 -21.90 4.04
C PRO A 233 11.74 -20.39 4.18
N ILE A 234 10.55 -19.97 4.61
CA ILE A 234 10.27 -18.58 4.95
C ILE A 234 10.93 -18.24 6.28
N ARG A 235 11.93 -17.37 6.27
CA ARG A 235 12.53 -16.85 7.52
C ARG A 235 11.57 -15.90 8.20
N ASN A 236 11.63 -15.83 9.53
CA ASN A 236 10.77 -14.97 10.32
C ASN A 236 9.27 -15.15 9.98
N ALA A 237 8.86 -16.38 9.65
CA ALA A 237 7.53 -16.73 9.10
C ALA A 237 6.35 -16.25 9.95
N SER A 238 6.57 -15.94 11.23
CA SER A 238 5.56 -15.36 12.09
C SER A 238 5.06 -13.99 11.61
N TYR A 239 5.86 -13.23 10.83
CA TYR A 239 5.48 -11.94 10.25
C TYR A 239 4.93 -12.01 8.82
N ALA A 240 4.99 -13.20 8.20
CA ALA A 240 4.53 -13.43 6.83
C ALA A 240 3.06 -13.04 6.64
N PHE A 241 2.69 -12.68 5.42
CA PHE A 241 1.31 -12.32 5.12
C PHE A 241 0.45 -13.57 5.08
N ARG A 242 -0.72 -13.49 5.71
CA ARG A 242 -1.72 -14.57 5.67
C ARG A 242 -2.82 -14.14 4.73
N ALA A 243 -2.95 -14.86 3.62
CA ALA A 243 -4.07 -14.65 2.72
C ALA A 243 -5.38 -14.95 3.46
N PRO A 244 -6.39 -14.07 3.36
CA PRO A 244 -7.69 -14.35 3.93
C PRO A 244 -8.31 -15.55 3.20
N SER A 245 -9.15 -16.29 3.91
CA SER A 245 -9.88 -17.44 3.36
C SER A 245 -10.97 -17.01 2.36
N SER A 246 -11.41 -15.75 2.44
CA SER A 246 -12.40 -15.13 1.57
C SER A 246 -12.07 -13.66 1.32
N PRO A 247 -12.32 -13.10 0.12
CA PRO A 247 -12.16 -11.67 -0.13
C PRO A 247 -13.05 -10.79 0.76
N PHE A 248 -14.12 -11.35 1.33
CA PHE A 248 -15.06 -10.64 2.21
C PHE A 248 -14.78 -10.82 3.71
N GLU A 249 -13.76 -11.60 4.09
CA GLU A 249 -13.47 -11.93 5.50
C GLU A 249 -13.21 -10.68 6.36
N ASN A 250 -12.66 -9.64 5.73
CA ASN A 250 -12.24 -8.41 6.39
C ASN A 250 -13.21 -7.24 6.21
N VAL A 251 -14.38 -7.46 5.60
CA VAL A 251 -15.35 -6.38 5.38
C VAL A 251 -15.82 -5.81 6.72
N GLY A 252 -15.74 -4.48 6.83
CA GLY A 252 -16.09 -3.72 8.03
C GLY A 252 -15.04 -3.75 9.14
N ARG A 253 -13.86 -4.33 8.92
CA ARG A 253 -12.76 -4.32 9.89
C ARG A 253 -11.96 -3.01 9.81
N PRO A 254 -11.43 -2.51 10.94
CA PRO A 254 -10.52 -1.36 10.93
C PRO A 254 -9.30 -1.61 10.04
N GLY A 255 -8.91 -0.63 9.24
CA GLY A 255 -7.79 -0.72 8.29
C GLY A 255 -8.14 -1.40 6.97
N TYR A 256 -9.42 -1.69 6.74
CA TYR A 256 -9.97 -2.25 5.50
C TYR A 256 -11.03 -1.33 4.86
N GLU A 257 -11.19 -0.11 5.37
CA GLU A 257 -12.23 0.82 4.91
C GLU A 257 -12.04 1.23 3.45
N ALA A 258 -10.79 1.34 2.99
CA ALA A 258 -10.49 1.53 1.57
C ALA A 258 -10.96 0.34 0.74
N GLN A 259 -10.74 -0.89 1.25
CA GLN A 259 -11.19 -2.11 0.60
C GLN A 259 -12.69 -2.21 0.46
N ASP A 260 -13.41 -1.87 1.52
CA ASP A 260 -14.86 -1.93 1.52
C ASP A 260 -15.50 -0.97 0.51
N ARG A 261 -14.88 0.20 0.28
CA ARG A 261 -15.37 1.17 -0.69
C ARG A 261 -15.15 0.72 -2.13
N GLU A 262 -13.96 0.21 -2.45
CA GLU A 262 -13.68 -0.29 -3.80
C GLU A 262 -14.57 -1.48 -4.14
N LEU A 263 -14.74 -2.42 -3.19
CA LEU A 263 -15.67 -3.54 -3.38
C LEU A 263 -17.12 -3.08 -3.59
N ARG A 264 -17.54 -2.01 -2.91
CA ARG A 264 -18.87 -1.43 -3.09
C ARG A 264 -19.02 -0.73 -4.44
N ALA A 265 -18.03 0.06 -4.85
CA ALA A 265 -18.03 0.75 -6.14
C ALA A 265 -18.14 -0.26 -7.31
N LEU A 266 -17.32 -1.32 -7.27
CA LEU A 266 -17.37 -2.41 -8.26
C LEU A 266 -18.73 -3.12 -8.29
N TRP A 267 -19.36 -3.30 -7.12
CA TRP A 267 -20.69 -3.91 -7.04
C TRP A 267 -21.79 -3.00 -7.63
N GLU A 268 -21.72 -1.70 -7.37
CA GLU A 268 -22.65 -0.70 -7.91
C GLU A 268 -22.50 -0.56 -9.43
N GLU A 269 -21.27 -0.54 -9.96
CA GLU A 269 -20.99 -0.53 -11.40
C GLU A 269 -21.50 -1.80 -12.10
N GLY A 270 -21.25 -2.97 -11.50
CA GLY A 270 -21.71 -4.25 -12.03
C GLY A 270 -23.23 -4.37 -12.11
N ASN A 271 -23.94 -3.86 -11.10
CA ASN A 271 -25.41 -3.85 -11.10
C ASN A 271 -25.98 -2.83 -12.10
N SER A 272 -25.36 -1.65 -12.21
CA SER A 272 -25.80 -0.60 -13.15
C SER A 272 -25.67 -1.06 -14.61
N ALA A 273 -24.58 -1.75 -14.96
CA ALA A 273 -24.40 -2.33 -16.29
C ALA A 273 -25.42 -3.45 -16.61
N GLN A 274 -25.94 -4.14 -15.59
CA GLN A 274 -26.90 -5.23 -15.74
C GLN A 274 -28.34 -4.71 -15.96
N GLU A 275 -28.68 -3.57 -15.38
CA GLU A 275 -29.95 -2.87 -15.59
C GLU A 275 -30.03 -2.26 -17.00
N ASP A 276 -28.93 -1.69 -17.52
CA ASP A 276 -28.88 -1.14 -18.88
C ASP A 276 -29.03 -2.20 -19.98
N VAL A 277 -28.49 -3.41 -19.78
CA VAL A 277 -28.66 -4.55 -20.71
C VAL A 277 -30.09 -5.12 -20.65
N SER A 278 -30.76 -4.98 -19.51
CA SER A 278 -32.15 -5.44 -19.34
C SER A 278 -33.14 -4.46 -19.98
N ASN A 279 -32.88 -3.15 -19.88
CA ASN A 279 -33.71 -2.09 -20.48
C ASN A 279 -33.49 -1.88 -21.99
N SER A 280 -32.41 -2.42 -22.57
CA SER A 280 -32.14 -2.37 -24.02
C SER A 280 -32.66 -3.58 -24.80
N ASN A 281 -33.30 -4.53 -24.11
CA ASN A 281 -34.00 -5.69 -24.69
C ASN A 281 -35.54 -5.59 -24.59
N GLU A 282 -36.08 -4.46 -24.14
CA GLU A 282 -37.51 -4.10 -24.23
C GLU A 282 -37.76 -3.12 -25.39
#